data_AF-A0A368Y4J9-F1
#
_entry.id   AF-A0A368Y4J9-F1
#
_cell.length_a   1.000
_cell.length_b   1.000
_cell.length_c   1.000
_cell.angle_alpha   90.00
_cell.angle_beta   90.00
_cell.angle_gamma   90.00
#
_symmetry.space_group_name_H-M   'P 1'
#
loop_
_entity.id
_entity.type
_entity.pdbx_description
1 polymer ?
#
loop_
_entity_poly.entity_id
_entity_poly.type
_entity_poly.pdbx_seq_one_letter_code
_entity_poly.pdbx_strand_id
1 'polypeptide(L)'
;MGNSNFTTDQQLSLAVTQRKNKGQLLKQYDREQKMIDSGPLGVKRLVANIAIDFQEQIPGLSWDDAFKMALGYCQRTHATIKS
;
A
#
# COMPACT_ATOMS: atom_id res chain seq x y z
N MET A 1 19.82 7.34 -39.56
CA MET A 1 18.85 8.15 -38.80
C MET A 1 17.68 7.26 -38.47
N GLY A 2 17.46 6.93 -37.20
CA GLY A 2 16.34 6.06 -36.79
C GLY A 2 16.63 5.42 -35.44
N ASN A 3 16.17 6.07 -34.36
CA ASN A 3 15.98 5.48 -33.01
C ASN A 3 15.36 6.46 -31.98
N SER A 4 14.85 7.62 -32.39
CA SER A 4 14.23 8.60 -31.45
C SER A 4 12.81 8.24 -31.04
N ASN A 5 12.03 7.57 -31.89
CA ASN A 5 10.61 7.32 -31.64
C ASN A 5 10.39 6.20 -30.61
N PHE A 6 11.22 5.14 -30.64
CA PHE A 6 11.10 3.98 -29.74
C PHE A 6 11.30 4.36 -28.27
N THR A 7 12.28 5.23 -27.99
CA THR A 7 12.57 5.72 -26.65
C THR A 7 11.46 6.63 -26.11
N THR A 8 10.82 7.40 -26.98
CA THR A 8 9.76 8.36 -26.61
C THR A 8 8.48 7.63 -26.20
N ASP A 9 8.07 6.62 -26.96
CA ASP A 9 6.88 5.81 -26.67
C ASP A 9 7.04 5.00 -25.37
N GLN A 10 8.24 4.47 -25.12
CA GLN A 10 8.55 3.77 -23.88
C GLN A 10 8.53 4.71 -22.67
N GLN A 11 9.07 5.92 -22.78
CA GLN A 11 9.03 6.93 -21.72
C GLN A 11 7.60 7.40 -21.42
N LEU A 12 6.77 7.61 -22.44
CA LEU A 12 5.35 7.95 -22.28
C LEU A 12 4.59 6.82 -21.58
N SER A 13 4.83 5.56 -21.97
CA SER A 13 4.24 4.38 -21.33
C SER A 13 4.62 4.26 -19.84
N LEU A 14 5.88 4.51 -19.50
CA LEU A 14 6.34 4.53 -18.11
C LEU A 14 5.68 5.65 -17.30
N ALA A 15 5.58 6.86 -17.86
CA ALA A 15 4.91 7.99 -17.20
C ALA A 15 3.42 7.71 -16.94
N VAL A 16 2.72 7.10 -17.90
CA VAL A 16 1.32 6.67 -17.73
C VAL A 16 1.20 5.63 -16.62
N THR A 17 2.10 4.65 -16.58
CA THR A 17 2.13 3.60 -15.55
C THR A 17 2.38 4.19 -14.16
N GLN A 18 3.35 5.10 -14.02
CA GLN A 18 3.63 5.78 -12.76
C GLN A 18 2.43 6.59 -12.27
N ARG A 19 1.73 7.31 -13.15
CA ARG A 19 0.51 8.06 -12.80
C ARG A 19 -0.60 7.12 -12.32
N LYS A 20 -0.80 5.99 -13.00
CA LYS A 20 -1.79 4.98 -12.59
C LYS A 20 -1.46 4.40 -11.21
N ASN A 21 -0.20 4.03 -10.99
CA ASN A 21 0.28 3.51 -9.70
C ASN A 21 0.10 4.55 -8.58
N LYS A 22 0.45 5.81 -8.83
CA LYS A 22 0.22 6.90 -7.86
C LYS A 22 -1.27 7.05 -7.54
N GLY A 23 -2.14 7.00 -8.54
CA GLY A 23 -3.59 7.06 -8.34
C GLY A 23 -4.14 5.89 -7.52
N GLN A 24 -3.60 4.69 -7.72
CA GLN A 24 -3.97 3.51 -6.92
C GLN A 24 -3.50 3.64 -5.48
N LEU A 25 -2.27 4.08 -5.25
CA LEU A 25 -1.74 4.32 -3.90
C LEU A 25 -2.55 5.38 -3.14
N LEU A 26 -2.94 6.47 -3.79
CA LEU A 26 -3.80 7.49 -3.17
C LEU A 26 -5.19 6.95 -2.80
N LYS A 27 -5.77 6.11 -3.66
CA LYS A 27 -7.06 5.46 -3.36
C LYS A 27 -6.95 4.48 -2.20
N GLN A 28 -5.85 3.73 -2.13
CA GLN A 28 -5.56 2.84 -1.02
C GLN A 28 -5.43 3.65 0.27
N TYR A 29 -4.60 4.69 0.27
CA TYR A 29 -4.40 5.56 1.42
C TYR A 29 -5.70 6.18 1.94
N ASP A 30 -6.56 6.72 1.05
CA ASP A 30 -7.87 7.26 1.42
C ASP A 30 -8.78 6.21 2.08
N ARG A 31 -8.77 4.97 1.57
CA ARG A 31 -9.52 3.86 2.16
C ARG A 31 -9.01 3.49 3.56
N GLU A 32 -7.70 3.43 3.72
CA GLU A 32 -7.06 3.12 5.00
C GLU A 32 -7.35 4.23 6.03
N GLN A 33 -7.26 5.49 5.62
CA GLN A 33 -7.59 6.64 6.48
C GLN A 33 -9.06 6.61 6.92
N LYS A 34 -9.99 6.34 6.00
CA LYS A 34 -11.42 6.14 6.35
C LYS A 34 -11.63 5.00 7.33
N MET A 35 -10.82 3.94 7.27
CA MET A 35 -10.89 2.84 8.23
C MET A 35 -10.40 3.27 9.60
N ILE A 36 -9.29 4.01 9.68
CA ILE A 36 -8.80 4.61 10.92
C ILE A 36 -9.89 5.49 11.55
N ASP A 37 -10.55 6.31 10.75
CA ASP A 37 -11.57 7.26 11.20
C ASP A 37 -12.95 6.61 11.49
N SER A 38 -13.11 5.32 11.20
CA SER A 38 -14.40 4.61 11.34
C SER A 38 -14.82 4.33 12.80
N GLY A 39 -13.97 4.63 13.78
CA GLY A 39 -14.30 4.54 15.20
C GLY A 39 -13.16 3.95 16.05
N PRO A 40 -13.42 3.62 17.33
CA PRO A 40 -12.38 3.24 18.30
C PRO A 40 -11.55 2.00 17.92
N LEU A 41 -12.10 1.12 17.08
CA LEU A 41 -11.43 -0.08 16.60
C LEU A 41 -10.89 0.06 15.17
N GLY A 42 -10.98 1.24 14.55
CA GLY A 42 -10.57 1.49 13.17
C GLY A 42 -9.12 1.11 12.90
N VAL A 43 -8.20 1.55 13.77
CA VAL A 43 -6.77 1.21 13.71
C VAL A 43 -6.55 -0.31 13.83
N LYS A 44 -7.21 -0.97 14.79
CA LYS A 44 -7.08 -2.43 14.98
C LYS A 44 -7.57 -3.19 13.76
N ARG A 45 -8.68 -2.74 13.16
CA ARG A 45 -9.24 -3.32 11.93
C ARG A 45 -8.27 -3.17 10.76
N LEU A 46 -7.67 -1.99 10.60
CA LEU A 46 -6.69 -1.74 9.55
C LEU A 46 -5.48 -2.68 9.68
N VAL A 47 -4.89 -2.76 10.88
CA VAL A 47 -3.73 -3.62 11.15
C VAL A 47 -4.07 -5.09 10.87
N ALA A 48 -5.23 -5.58 11.31
CA ALA A 48 -5.64 -6.95 11.07
C ALA A 48 -5.82 -7.26 9.57
N ASN A 49 -6.44 -6.35 8.81
CA ASN A 49 -6.62 -6.53 7.37
C ASN A 49 -5.28 -6.60 6.63
N ILE A 50 -4.35 -5.70 6.95
CA ILE A 50 -3.01 -5.71 6.35
C ILE A 50 -2.22 -6.96 6.75
N ALA A 51 -2.39 -7.46 7.98
CA ALA A 51 -1.77 -8.72 8.40
C ALA A 51 -2.28 -9.90 7.57
N ILE A 52 -3.59 -9.95 7.29
CA ILE A 52 -4.18 -10.96 6.40
C ILE A 52 -3.59 -10.83 4.99
N ASP A 53 -3.52 -9.62 4.44
CA ASP A 53 -2.91 -9.39 3.12
C ASP A 53 -1.45 -9.89 3.06
N PHE A 54 -0.68 -9.74 4.15
CA PHE A 54 0.68 -10.28 4.22
C PHE A 54 0.72 -11.81 4.26
N GLN A 55 -0.21 -12.46 4.97
CA GLN A 55 -0.29 -13.93 4.97
C GLN A 55 -0.70 -14.49 3.61
N GLU A 56 -1.58 -13.80 2.88
CA GLU A 56 -1.96 -14.18 1.51
C GLU A 56 -0.77 -14.06 0.53
N GLN A 57 0.08 -13.05 0.72
CA GLN A 57 1.27 -12.82 -0.11
C GLN A 57 2.45 -13.72 0.26
N ILE A 58 2.57 -14.12 1.52
CA ILE A 58 3.71 -14.88 2.06
C ILE A 58 3.17 -16.19 2.68
N PRO A 59 3.10 -17.28 1.90
CA PRO A 59 2.63 -18.57 2.39
C PRO A 59 3.43 -19.05 3.59
N GLY A 60 2.74 -19.42 4.67
CA GLY A 60 3.36 -19.90 5.91
C GLY A 60 3.82 -18.81 6.87
N LEU A 61 3.57 -17.53 6.58
CA LEU A 61 3.82 -16.45 7.53
C LEU A 61 2.95 -16.61 8.78
N SER A 62 3.57 -16.63 9.96
CA SER A 62 2.86 -16.73 11.23
C SER A 62 1.97 -15.50 11.45
N TRP A 63 0.88 -15.67 12.20
CA TRP A 63 0.00 -14.55 12.53
C TRP A 63 0.76 -13.44 13.27
N ASP A 64 1.62 -13.80 14.22
CA ASP A 64 2.39 -12.85 15.02
C ASP A 64 3.36 -12.03 14.15
N ASP A 65 4.02 -12.66 13.18
CA ASP A 65 4.93 -11.96 12.29
C ASP A 65 4.19 -11.09 11.27
N ALA A 66 3.07 -11.58 10.73
CA ALA A 66 2.18 -10.78 9.89
C ALA A 66 1.67 -9.53 10.61
N PHE A 67 1.28 -9.68 11.88
CA PHE A 67 0.80 -8.58 12.70
C PHE A 67 1.90 -7.55 12.99
N LYS A 68 3.13 -7.99 13.30
CA LYS A 68 4.30 -7.10 13.45
C LYS A 68 4.60 -6.33 12.16
N MET A 69 4.56 -7.01 11.01
CA MET A 69 4.76 -6.37 9.71
C MET A 69 3.68 -5.33 9.41
N ALA A 70 2.41 -5.64 9.69
CA ALA A 70 1.28 -4.73 9.53
C ALA A 70 1.40 -3.51 10.44
N LEU A 71 1.77 -3.69 11.72
CA LEU A 71 2.05 -2.59 12.63
C LEU A 71 3.17 -1.69 12.09
N GLY A 72 4.29 -2.29 11.67
CA GLY A 72 5.42 -1.53 11.12
C GLY A 72 5.05 -0.76 9.85
N TYR A 73 4.22 -1.33 8.98
CA TYR A 73 3.67 -0.61 7.82
C TYR A 73 2.82 0.59 8.29
N CYS A 74 1.84 0.35 9.15
CA CYS A 74 0.92 1.36 9.65
C CYS A 74 1.66 2.53 10.32
N GLN A 75 2.70 2.26 11.12
CA GLN A 75 3.51 3.29 11.76
C GLN A 75 4.29 4.18 10.77
N ARG A 76 4.75 3.62 9.64
CA ARG A 76 5.47 4.38 8.60
C ARG A 76 4.52 5.19 7.71
N THR A 77 3.36 4.63 7.42
CA THR A 77 2.40 5.21 6.47
C THR A 77 1.46 6.22 7.14
N HIS A 78 1.06 5.95 8.38
CA HIS A 78 0.07 6.73 9.13
C HIS A 78 0.68 7.28 10.41
N ALA A 79 0.99 8.58 10.42
CA ALA A 79 1.62 9.26 11.56
C ALA A 79 0.83 9.17 12.89
N THR A 80 -0.47 8.87 12.81
CA THR A 80 -1.39 8.78 13.95
C THR A 80 -1.29 7.44 14.70
N ILE A 81 -0.70 6.41 14.09
CA ILE A 81 -0.58 5.09 14.73
C ILE A 81 0.75 5.03 15.49
N LYS A 82 0.71 5.31 16.80
CA LYS A 82 1.85 5.13 17.73
C LYS A 82 1.61 3.92 18.63
N SER A 83 2.68 3.15 18.85
CA SER A 83 2.73 2.00 19.78
C SER A 83 2.56 2.43 21.23
#